data_AF-A0A7C5MPQ4-F1
#
_entry.id   AF-A0A7C5MPQ4-F1
#
_cell.length_a   1.000
_cell.length_b   1.000
_cell.length_c   1.000
_cell.angle_alpha   90.00
_cell.angle_beta   90.00
_cell.angle_gamma   90.00
#
_symmetry.space_group_name_H-M   'P 1'
#
loop_
_entity.id
_entity.type
_entity.pdbx_description
1 polymer ?
#
loop_
_entity_poly.entity_id
_entity_poly.type
_entity_poly.pdbx_seq_one_letter_code
_entity_poly.pdbx_strand_id
1 'polypeptide(L)'
;MRSRIIVSVIGLLLTSISCDKESPNEIPVEPTLLFKSGFESDVYIDDTAYPDNEDYRYIKGADQETGFSWPIDVLGATESALHYIDDENHQAVRAELQTVIGHDGDSTKALYNIEYYDVDVTQCPYEILNIQDGTKDLYVKYWIKLDSASLFQPDMWRAIFEYKTEDYKENWSKGFRLIAFIYTDDDGIPYWHWQGDKNPQSPIWEIDNRTVPVPVNEWFSTEFYWHWSEGSDGRALWKVNGQTIGDHYGPTTRNGRPIDFIILTQIYGNANPKYQWIDDIEIWDGIPE
;
A
#
# COMPACT_ATOMS: atom_id res chain seq x y z
N MET A 1 -29.24 -81.14 30.02
CA MET A 1 -29.59 -81.16 28.59
C MET A 1 -29.85 -79.72 28.16
N ARG A 2 -29.27 -79.30 27.03
CA ARG A 2 -29.23 -77.94 26.44
C ARG A 2 -28.12 -76.99 26.94
N SER A 3 -26.99 -77.18 26.29
CA SER A 3 -25.88 -76.26 26.05
C SER A 3 -26.32 -75.02 25.23
N ARG A 4 -25.64 -73.88 25.44
CA ARG A 4 -25.21 -72.89 24.43
C ARG A 4 -24.33 -71.82 25.12
N ILE A 5 -23.01 -71.91 24.98
CA ILE A 5 -22.12 -71.19 24.03
C ILE A 5 -21.77 -69.78 24.50
N ILE A 6 -20.51 -69.65 24.93
CA ILE A 6 -19.72 -68.43 25.09
C ILE A 6 -19.29 -67.97 23.69
N VAL A 7 -19.46 -66.69 23.35
CA VAL A 7 -18.67 -66.02 22.30
C VAL A 7 -18.28 -64.63 22.80
N SER A 8 -17.01 -64.47 23.13
CA SER A 8 -16.33 -63.18 23.28
C SER A 8 -16.16 -62.57 21.89
N VAL A 9 -16.66 -61.35 21.69
CA VAL A 9 -16.38 -60.56 20.48
C VAL A 9 -15.16 -59.70 20.76
N ILE A 10 -14.04 -60.08 20.16
CA ILE A 10 -12.83 -59.27 20.03
C ILE A 10 -13.13 -58.22 18.95
N GLY A 11 -13.25 -56.95 19.35
CA GLY A 11 -13.33 -55.82 18.44
C GLY A 11 -11.94 -55.52 17.87
N LEU A 12 -11.76 -55.81 16.58
CA LEU A 12 -10.58 -55.43 15.81
C LEU A 12 -10.66 -53.91 15.51
N LEU A 13 -9.74 -53.12 16.07
CA LEU A 13 -9.52 -51.74 15.63
C LEU A 13 -8.84 -51.78 14.25
N LEU A 14 -9.58 -51.45 13.20
CA LEU A 14 -9.03 -51.13 11.88
C LEU A 14 -8.74 -49.62 11.87
N THR A 15 -7.49 -49.25 12.12
CA THR A 15 -6.98 -47.91 11.83
C THR A 15 -6.85 -47.78 10.31
N SER A 16 -7.80 -47.10 9.67
CA SER A 16 -7.62 -46.64 8.30
C SER A 16 -6.62 -45.49 8.31
N ILE A 17 -5.36 -45.80 8.01
CA ILE A 17 -4.38 -44.79 7.59
C ILE A 17 -4.85 -44.33 6.21
N SER A 18 -5.53 -43.17 6.17
CA SER A 18 -5.70 -42.43 4.93
C SER A 18 -4.32 -41.88 4.58
N CYS A 19 -3.70 -42.42 3.54
CA CYS A 19 -2.56 -41.77 2.91
C CYS A 19 -3.02 -40.39 2.40
N ASP A 20 -2.59 -39.34 3.08
CA ASP A 20 -2.48 -38.03 2.45
C ASP A 20 -1.52 -38.21 1.27
N LYS A 21 -2.07 -38.15 0.06
CA LYS A 21 -1.25 -37.87 -1.12
C LYS A 21 -0.72 -36.47 -0.91
N GLU A 22 0.55 -36.37 -0.53
CA GLU A 22 1.34 -35.17 -0.72
C GLU A 22 1.09 -34.69 -2.15
N SER A 23 0.44 -33.53 -2.26
CA SER A 23 0.37 -32.75 -3.48
C SER A 23 1.79 -32.62 -4.02
N PRO A 24 2.03 -32.75 -5.33
CA PRO A 24 3.37 -32.61 -5.88
C PRO A 24 3.97 -31.29 -5.39
N ASN A 25 5.17 -31.35 -4.81
CA ASN A 25 6.01 -30.22 -4.44
C ASN A 25 5.86 -29.08 -5.45
N GLU A 26 4.99 -28.11 -5.16
CA GLU A 26 5.07 -26.80 -5.77
C GLU A 26 6.34 -26.19 -5.21
N ILE A 27 7.36 -26.07 -6.06
CA ILE A 27 8.53 -25.26 -5.75
C ILE A 27 7.98 -23.87 -5.42
N PRO A 28 8.31 -23.27 -4.26
CA PRO A 28 7.92 -21.90 -3.97
C PRO A 28 8.35 -21.04 -5.16
N VAL A 29 7.38 -20.38 -5.79
CA VAL A 29 7.70 -19.42 -6.85
C VAL A 29 8.24 -18.20 -6.13
N GLU A 30 9.53 -17.95 -6.32
CA GLU A 30 10.17 -16.71 -5.87
C GLU A 30 9.40 -15.51 -6.43
N PRO A 31 9.09 -14.50 -5.59
CA PRO A 31 8.44 -13.28 -6.06
C PRO A 31 9.23 -12.61 -7.19
N THR A 32 8.50 -12.12 -8.17
CA THR A 32 9.05 -11.37 -9.30
C THR A 32 8.96 -9.88 -9.04
N LEU A 33 10.08 -9.18 -9.23
CA LEU A 33 10.12 -7.71 -9.23
C LEU A 33 9.36 -7.19 -10.46
N LEU A 34 8.32 -6.41 -10.23
CA LEU A 34 7.44 -5.83 -11.26
C LEU A 34 7.83 -4.40 -11.62
N PHE A 35 8.37 -3.64 -10.67
CA PHE A 35 8.82 -2.27 -10.88
C PHE A 35 9.88 -1.88 -9.87
N LYS A 36 10.89 -1.12 -10.28
CA LYS A 36 11.84 -0.48 -9.37
C LYS A 36 12.33 0.86 -9.90
N SER A 37 12.29 1.93 -9.11
CA SER A 37 12.95 3.19 -9.48
C SER A 37 13.28 4.07 -8.28
N GLY A 38 14.48 4.65 -8.30
CA GLY A 38 14.92 5.76 -7.45
C GLY A 38 14.92 7.09 -8.21
N PHE A 39 14.10 7.21 -9.25
CA PHE A 39 14.01 8.37 -10.14
C PHE A 39 15.34 8.79 -10.78
N GLU A 40 16.31 7.88 -10.86
CA GLU A 40 17.64 8.21 -11.34
C GLU A 40 17.69 8.43 -12.86
N SER A 41 18.83 8.89 -13.35
CA SER A 41 19.08 9.06 -14.79
C SER A 41 18.07 9.98 -15.48
N ASP A 42 17.39 9.50 -16.54
CA ASP A 42 16.52 10.26 -17.44
C ASP A 42 15.07 10.33 -16.95
N VAL A 43 14.79 10.02 -15.69
CA VAL A 43 13.43 10.17 -15.11
C VAL A 43 13.12 11.66 -14.85
N TYR A 44 11.95 12.11 -15.29
CA TYR A 44 11.44 13.48 -15.15
C TYR A 44 9.93 13.52 -14.96
N ILE A 45 9.42 14.63 -14.39
CA ILE A 45 7.99 14.97 -14.38
C ILE A 45 7.69 15.76 -15.66
N ASP A 46 6.71 15.30 -16.42
CA ASP A 46 6.23 15.98 -17.62
C ASP A 46 5.21 17.06 -17.26
N ASP A 47 5.65 18.32 -17.31
CA ASP A 47 4.84 19.50 -17.00
C ASP A 47 3.85 19.89 -18.11
N THR A 48 3.76 19.13 -19.20
CA THR A 48 2.78 19.41 -20.26
C THR A 48 1.36 19.08 -19.79
N ALA A 49 0.48 20.09 -19.79
CA ALA A 49 -0.94 19.89 -19.53
C ALA A 49 -1.56 19.01 -20.64
N TYR A 50 -2.19 17.89 -20.27
CA TYR A 50 -2.85 17.01 -21.22
C TYR A 50 -4.24 17.55 -21.57
N PRO A 51 -4.62 17.64 -22.85
CA PRO A 51 -5.89 18.24 -23.29
C PRO A 51 -7.14 17.56 -22.71
N ASP A 52 -7.03 16.26 -22.39
CA ASP A 52 -8.14 15.44 -21.92
C ASP A 52 -8.14 15.25 -20.39
N ASN A 53 -7.07 15.68 -19.69
CA ASN A 53 -6.95 15.56 -18.24
C ASN A 53 -5.89 16.54 -17.68
N GLU A 54 -6.31 17.79 -17.44
CA GLU A 54 -5.40 18.88 -17.04
C GLU A 54 -4.83 18.72 -15.62
N ASP A 55 -5.44 17.86 -14.80
CA ASP A 55 -5.07 17.65 -13.40
C ASP A 55 -3.93 16.64 -13.23
N TYR A 56 -3.54 15.91 -14.29
CA TYR A 56 -2.51 14.87 -14.18
C TYR A 56 -1.16 15.31 -14.76
N ARG A 57 -0.09 14.90 -14.08
CA ARG A 57 1.31 15.03 -14.55
C ARG A 57 1.98 13.66 -14.54
N TYR A 58 2.49 13.24 -15.67
CA TYR A 58 3.15 11.94 -15.78
C TYR A 58 4.59 12.04 -15.32
N ILE A 59 5.05 11.03 -14.58
CA ILE A 59 6.48 10.75 -14.48
C ILE A 59 6.84 9.93 -15.72
N LYS A 60 7.92 10.30 -16.41
CA LYS A 60 8.37 9.68 -17.66
C LYS A 60 9.86 9.41 -17.61
N GLY A 61 10.33 8.55 -18.50
CA GLY A 61 11.75 8.19 -18.64
C GLY A 61 12.04 6.78 -18.11
N ALA A 62 13.30 6.37 -18.25
CA ALA A 62 13.79 5.09 -17.78
C ALA A 62 14.82 5.29 -16.69
N ASP A 63 14.67 4.52 -15.61
CA ASP A 63 15.68 4.40 -14.59
C ASP A 63 16.73 3.41 -15.08
N GLN A 64 17.89 3.93 -15.50
CA GLN A 64 18.91 3.11 -16.15
C GLN A 64 19.62 2.16 -15.18
N GLU A 65 19.55 2.42 -13.86
CA GLU A 65 20.16 1.56 -12.86
C GLU A 65 19.35 0.28 -12.65
N THR A 66 18.02 0.38 -12.77
CA THR A 66 17.09 -0.71 -12.52
C THR A 66 16.57 -1.34 -13.81
N GLY A 67 16.59 -0.60 -14.92
CA GLY A 67 16.06 -0.99 -16.21
C GLY A 67 14.55 -0.80 -16.36
N PHE A 68 13.84 -0.32 -15.33
CA PHE A 68 12.41 -0.06 -15.39
C PHE A 68 12.12 1.34 -15.95
N SER A 69 10.91 1.53 -16.48
CA SER A 69 10.47 2.79 -17.08
C SER A 69 9.19 3.28 -16.44
N TRP A 70 9.04 4.60 -16.43
CA TRP A 70 7.81 5.29 -16.08
C TRP A 70 6.95 5.55 -17.32
N PRO A 71 5.61 5.54 -17.22
CA PRO A 71 4.81 5.34 -16.01
C PRO A 71 4.83 3.89 -15.50
N ILE A 72 4.52 3.70 -14.21
CA ILE A 72 4.38 2.36 -13.62
C ILE A 72 3.27 1.59 -14.35
N ASP A 73 3.60 0.40 -14.86
CA ASP A 73 2.66 -0.54 -15.49
C ASP A 73 2.73 -1.88 -14.73
N VAL A 74 1.82 -2.02 -13.74
CA VAL A 74 1.68 -3.24 -12.94
C VAL A 74 0.21 -3.63 -12.91
N LEU A 75 -0.07 -4.94 -12.77
CA LEU A 75 -1.43 -5.47 -12.73
C LEU A 75 -2.31 -5.09 -13.95
N GLY A 76 -1.68 -4.85 -15.11
CA GLY A 76 -2.35 -4.42 -16.32
C GLY A 76 -2.94 -3.01 -16.26
N ALA A 77 -2.46 -2.17 -15.34
CA ALA A 77 -2.83 -0.76 -15.27
C ALA A 77 -2.56 -0.06 -16.61
N THR A 78 -3.48 0.81 -17.04
CA THR A 78 -3.33 1.54 -18.32
C THR A 78 -2.92 2.99 -18.14
N GLU A 79 -2.89 3.47 -16.89
CA GLU A 79 -2.54 4.84 -16.56
C GLU A 79 -1.89 4.90 -15.17
N SER A 80 -0.79 5.64 -15.04
CA SER A 80 -0.22 5.99 -13.74
C SER A 80 0.42 7.37 -13.79
N ALA A 81 0.09 8.25 -12.83
CA ALA A 81 0.54 9.65 -12.84
C ALA A 81 0.33 10.34 -11.49
N LEU A 82 0.94 11.52 -11.34
CA LEU A 82 0.64 12.45 -10.26
C LEU A 82 -0.70 13.13 -10.56
N HIS A 83 -1.60 13.17 -9.58
CA HIS A 83 -2.92 13.78 -9.72
C HIS A 83 -3.01 15.02 -8.82
N TYR A 84 -3.15 16.20 -9.41
CA TYR A 84 -3.25 17.47 -8.71
C TYR A 84 -4.72 17.76 -8.41
N ILE A 85 -5.14 17.56 -7.16
CA ILE A 85 -6.53 17.72 -6.73
C ILE A 85 -6.63 18.97 -5.87
N ASP A 86 -7.63 19.83 -6.16
CA ASP A 86 -7.86 21.11 -5.48
C ASP A 86 -6.57 21.91 -5.28
N ASP A 87 -5.78 22.01 -6.36
CA ASP A 87 -4.41 22.49 -6.35
C ASP A 87 -4.26 24.02 -6.50
N GLU A 88 -5.37 24.73 -6.77
CA GLU A 88 -5.41 26.16 -7.10
C GLU A 88 -4.44 26.57 -8.22
N ASN A 89 -4.31 25.75 -9.28
CA ASN A 89 -3.31 25.91 -10.33
C ASN A 89 -1.88 25.78 -9.77
N HIS A 90 -1.59 24.66 -9.14
CA HIS A 90 -0.28 24.30 -8.58
C HIS A 90 0.21 25.22 -7.44
N GLN A 91 -0.70 25.95 -6.78
CA GLN A 91 -0.37 26.84 -5.66
C GLN A 91 -0.52 26.15 -4.30
N ALA A 92 -1.55 25.31 -4.15
CA ALA A 92 -1.82 24.59 -2.91
C ALA A 92 -0.90 23.37 -2.76
N VAL A 93 -0.58 22.69 -3.86
CA VAL A 93 0.31 21.53 -3.89
C VAL A 93 1.40 21.67 -4.95
N ARG A 94 2.54 21.02 -4.71
CA ARG A 94 3.64 20.92 -5.66
C ARG A 94 4.33 19.56 -5.57
N ALA A 95 4.69 19.01 -6.72
CA ALA A 95 5.61 17.89 -6.83
C ALA A 95 6.83 18.27 -7.68
N GLU A 96 8.03 17.82 -7.29
CA GLU A 96 9.24 17.98 -8.10
C GLU A 96 10.26 16.87 -7.80
N LEU A 97 11.17 16.58 -8.73
CA LEU A 97 12.30 15.70 -8.45
C LEU A 97 13.47 16.53 -7.91
N GLN A 98 13.99 16.17 -6.74
CA GLN A 98 15.08 16.89 -6.08
C GLN A 98 16.29 15.99 -5.86
N THR A 99 17.49 16.55 -6.04
CA THR A 99 18.72 15.90 -5.59
C THR A 99 18.91 16.13 -4.10
N VAL A 100 18.94 15.06 -3.31
CA VAL A 100 19.04 15.08 -1.85
C VAL A 100 20.04 14.02 -1.37
N ILE A 101 20.39 14.04 -0.08
CA ILE A 101 21.11 12.92 0.54
C ILE A 101 20.11 11.81 0.83
N GLY A 102 20.34 10.63 0.28
CA GLY A 102 19.51 9.43 0.38
C GLY A 102 19.64 8.70 1.71
N HIS A 103 18.95 7.57 1.82
CA HIS A 103 18.89 6.75 3.03
C HIS A 103 20.20 6.01 3.33
N ASP A 104 21.03 5.79 2.31
CA ASP A 104 22.36 5.20 2.38
C ASP A 104 23.48 6.22 2.66
N GLY A 105 23.15 7.51 2.62
CA GLY A 105 24.08 8.62 2.83
C GLY A 105 24.71 9.16 1.55
N ASP A 106 24.45 8.55 0.39
CA ASP A 106 24.89 9.04 -0.92
C ASP A 106 23.86 10.02 -1.51
N SER A 107 24.20 10.67 -2.62
CA SER A 107 23.27 11.56 -3.31
C SER A 107 22.29 10.74 -4.14
N THR A 108 21.01 11.06 -4.05
CA THR A 108 19.90 10.41 -4.80
C THR A 108 18.97 11.48 -5.41
N LYS A 109 18.13 11.09 -6.37
CA LYS A 109 17.01 11.90 -6.86
C LYS A 109 15.69 11.41 -6.23
N ALA A 110 15.10 12.21 -5.36
CA ALA A 110 13.84 11.85 -4.70
C ALA A 110 12.65 12.64 -5.27
N LEU A 111 11.46 12.03 -5.28
CA LEU A 111 10.20 12.73 -5.50
C LEU A 111 9.83 13.53 -4.25
N TYR A 112 9.90 14.84 -4.33
CA TYR A 112 9.41 15.75 -3.31
C TYR A 112 7.95 16.11 -3.56
N ASN A 113 7.13 16.03 -2.52
CA ASN A 113 5.76 16.57 -2.52
C ASN A 113 5.58 17.54 -1.35
N ILE A 114 4.84 18.62 -1.58
CA ILE A 114 4.41 19.56 -0.55
C ILE A 114 2.96 19.94 -0.76
N GLU A 115 2.23 20.03 0.34
CA GLU A 115 0.95 20.71 0.43
C GLU A 115 1.13 21.91 1.35
N TYR A 116 0.94 23.11 0.80
CA TYR A 116 1.13 24.37 1.50
C TYR A 116 -0.07 24.69 2.39
N TYR A 117 -1.27 24.45 1.88
CA TYR A 117 -2.54 24.74 2.53
C TYR A 117 -3.64 23.89 1.90
N ASP A 118 -4.73 23.73 2.64
CA ASP A 118 -5.92 22.98 2.20
C ASP A 118 -6.97 23.93 1.60
N VAL A 119 -7.65 23.46 0.56
CA VAL A 119 -8.77 24.14 -0.11
C VAL A 119 -10.07 23.36 0.12
N ASP A 120 -10.05 22.03 -0.07
CA ASP A 120 -11.15 21.11 0.26
C ASP A 120 -10.63 19.65 0.42
N VAL A 121 -10.32 18.98 -0.70
CA VAL A 121 -9.68 17.65 -0.68
C VAL A 121 -8.30 17.71 -1.33
N THR A 122 -7.56 18.77 -1.02
CA THR A 122 -6.26 19.11 -1.61
C THR A 122 -5.24 17.99 -1.41
N GLN A 123 -4.63 17.54 -2.49
CA GLN A 123 -3.61 16.49 -2.47
C GLN A 123 -2.87 16.38 -3.82
N CYS A 124 -1.73 15.69 -3.80
CA CYS A 124 -0.98 15.32 -5.01
C CYS A 124 -0.49 13.87 -4.94
N PRO A 125 -1.39 12.86 -4.97
CA PRO A 125 -0.98 11.46 -4.97
C PRO A 125 -0.33 11.04 -6.28
N TYR A 126 0.50 10.00 -6.21
CA TYR A 126 0.83 9.19 -7.39
C TYR A 126 -0.14 8.02 -7.47
N GLU A 127 -0.97 8.01 -8.50
CA GLU A 127 -2.00 6.99 -8.72
C GLU A 127 -1.56 5.97 -9.79
N ILE A 128 -1.93 4.71 -9.60
CA ILE A 128 -1.89 3.62 -10.57
C ILE A 128 -3.35 3.25 -10.82
N LEU A 129 -3.84 3.51 -12.03
CA LEU A 129 -5.25 3.54 -12.39
C LEU A 129 -5.61 2.46 -13.41
N ASN A 130 -6.91 2.20 -13.51
CA ASN A 130 -7.51 1.28 -14.47
C ASN A 130 -6.88 -0.13 -14.39
N ILE A 131 -6.66 -0.62 -13.17
CA ILE A 131 -6.05 -1.94 -12.93
C ILE A 131 -6.97 -3.05 -13.44
N GLN A 132 -6.41 -3.98 -14.23
CA GLN A 132 -7.18 -5.09 -14.82
C GLN A 132 -7.06 -6.40 -14.00
N ASP A 133 -5.91 -6.61 -13.37
CA ASP A 133 -5.60 -7.82 -12.58
C ASP A 133 -5.66 -7.57 -11.07
N GLY A 134 -6.64 -6.79 -10.61
CA GLY A 134 -6.77 -6.33 -9.22
C GLY A 134 -7.12 -7.39 -8.18
N THR A 135 -7.06 -8.67 -8.53
CA THR A 135 -7.25 -9.82 -7.62
C THR A 135 -5.94 -10.53 -7.29
N LYS A 136 -4.80 -9.98 -7.74
CA LYS A 136 -3.47 -10.52 -7.44
C LYS A 136 -2.90 -9.91 -6.16
N ASP A 137 -1.99 -10.65 -5.58
CA ASP A 137 -1.15 -10.19 -4.49
C ASP A 137 -0.19 -9.12 -4.99
N LEU A 138 0.17 -8.21 -4.09
CA LEU A 138 1.21 -7.23 -4.36
C LEU A 138 1.96 -6.92 -3.08
N TYR A 139 3.26 -6.74 -3.22
CA TYR A 139 4.12 -6.12 -2.22
C TYR A 139 4.67 -4.82 -2.80
N VAL A 140 4.62 -3.76 -2.00
CA VAL A 140 5.12 -2.43 -2.32
C VAL A 140 6.09 -2.03 -1.23
N LYS A 141 7.24 -1.49 -1.62
CA LYS A 141 8.21 -0.89 -0.71
C LYS A 141 8.67 0.43 -1.28
N TYR A 142 8.89 1.41 -0.43
CA TYR A 142 9.63 2.61 -0.80
C TYR A 142 10.27 3.24 0.43
N TRP A 143 11.24 4.10 0.19
CA TRP A 143 11.81 4.98 1.20
C TRP A 143 11.04 6.28 1.23
N ILE A 144 10.77 6.76 2.45
CA ILE A 144 10.06 8.01 2.67
C ILE A 144 10.77 8.81 3.76
N LYS A 145 10.78 10.13 3.59
CA LYS A 145 11.22 11.09 4.61
C LYS A 145 10.12 12.11 4.83
N LEU A 146 9.64 12.19 6.07
CA LEU A 146 8.53 13.06 6.46
C LEU A 146 9.04 14.33 7.15
N ASP A 147 8.30 15.43 6.98
CA ASP A 147 8.49 16.62 7.79
C ASP A 147 8.08 16.40 9.26
N SER A 148 8.64 17.18 10.19
CA SER A 148 8.17 17.17 11.58
C SER A 148 7.05 18.17 11.86
N ALA A 149 6.87 19.21 11.06
CA ALA A 149 5.95 20.31 11.40
C ALA A 149 4.48 19.88 11.41
N SER A 150 4.12 18.94 10.53
CA SER A 150 2.78 18.38 10.40
C SER A 150 2.48 17.24 11.37
N LEU A 151 3.49 16.71 12.07
CA LEU A 151 3.37 15.45 12.83
C LEU A 151 3.46 15.60 14.36
N PHE A 152 3.52 16.83 14.88
CA PHE A 152 3.50 17.10 16.33
C PHE A 152 2.43 18.11 16.75
N GLN A 153 1.36 18.22 15.97
CA GLN A 153 0.17 18.99 16.31
C GLN A 153 -0.91 18.05 16.83
N PRO A 154 -1.68 18.40 17.87
CA PRO A 154 -2.77 17.56 18.37
C PRO A 154 -3.87 17.28 17.33
N ASP A 155 -4.46 16.09 17.39
CA ASP A 155 -5.65 15.69 16.61
C ASP A 155 -5.52 15.85 15.08
N MET A 156 -4.35 15.52 14.57
CA MET A 156 -4.03 15.58 13.14
C MET A 156 -3.94 14.20 12.51
N TRP A 157 -4.03 14.18 11.20
CA TRP A 157 -3.90 12.99 10.39
C TRP A 157 -3.31 13.28 9.02
N ARG A 158 -2.60 12.29 8.47
CA ARG A 158 -2.22 12.23 7.07
C ARG A 158 -2.21 10.79 6.55
N ALA A 159 -2.61 10.61 5.30
CA ALA A 159 -2.52 9.33 4.59
C ALA A 159 -1.21 9.28 3.79
N ILE A 160 -0.61 8.09 3.70
CA ILE A 160 0.63 7.87 2.92
C ILE A 160 0.49 6.81 1.83
N PHE A 161 -0.52 5.94 1.93
CA PHE A 161 -0.78 4.87 0.98
C PHE A 161 -2.26 4.47 1.05
N GLU A 162 -2.87 4.17 -0.09
CA GLU A 162 -4.17 3.48 -0.12
C GLU A 162 -4.35 2.67 -1.41
N TYR A 163 -5.24 1.67 -1.38
CA TYR A 163 -5.85 1.13 -2.58
C TYR A 163 -7.36 1.10 -2.43
N LYS A 164 -8.08 1.17 -3.56
CA LYS A 164 -9.54 1.20 -3.59
C LYS A 164 -10.07 0.29 -4.69
N THR A 165 -11.24 -0.29 -4.45
CA THR A 165 -12.06 -0.93 -5.48
C THR A 165 -12.95 0.13 -6.16
N GLU A 166 -13.35 -0.07 -7.42
CA GLU A 166 -14.17 0.85 -8.24
C GLU A 166 -15.39 1.43 -7.48
N ASP A 167 -16.11 0.58 -6.75
CA ASP A 167 -17.32 0.94 -5.99
C ASP A 167 -17.07 1.80 -4.72
N TYR A 168 -15.82 2.02 -4.31
CA TYR A 168 -15.52 2.81 -3.11
C TYR A 168 -15.95 4.28 -3.30
N LYS A 169 -15.91 4.79 -4.54
CA LYS A 169 -16.31 6.16 -4.89
C LYS A 169 -17.83 6.30 -5.07
N GLU A 170 -18.51 5.27 -5.57
CA GLU A 170 -19.92 5.39 -6.01
C GLU A 170 -20.93 4.74 -5.05
N ASN A 171 -20.51 3.73 -4.30
CA ASN A 171 -21.41 2.96 -3.46
C ASN A 171 -20.70 2.41 -2.21
N TRP A 172 -20.79 3.18 -1.12
CA TRP A 172 -20.21 2.88 0.19
C TRP A 172 -20.72 1.57 0.83
N SER A 173 -21.76 0.96 0.25
CA SER A 173 -22.25 -0.35 0.67
C SER A 173 -21.57 -1.51 -0.05
N LYS A 174 -20.69 -1.26 -1.03
CA LYS A 174 -20.06 -2.28 -1.87
C LYS A 174 -18.54 -2.21 -1.93
N GLY A 175 -17.97 -1.01 -1.96
CA GLY A 175 -16.52 -0.84 -2.09
C GLY A 175 -15.71 -1.29 -0.87
N PHE A 176 -14.40 -1.37 -1.08
CA PHE A 176 -13.39 -1.58 -0.07
C PHE A 176 -12.22 -0.60 -0.30
N ARG A 177 -11.66 -0.09 0.79
CA ARG A 177 -10.39 0.63 0.81
C ARG A 177 -9.49 0.05 1.88
N LEU A 178 -8.22 -0.14 1.54
CA LEU A 178 -7.13 -0.25 2.51
C LEU A 178 -6.39 1.07 2.53
N ILE A 179 -6.12 1.62 3.71
CA ILE A 179 -5.46 2.92 3.85
C ILE A 179 -4.54 2.95 5.06
N ALA A 180 -3.34 3.48 4.85
CA ALA A 180 -2.34 3.70 5.88
C ALA A 180 -2.27 5.17 6.26
N PHE A 181 -2.47 5.44 7.54
CA PHE A 181 -2.47 6.76 8.15
C PHE A 181 -1.34 6.92 9.17
N ILE A 182 -0.97 8.18 9.35
CA ILE A 182 -0.31 8.68 10.54
C ILE A 182 -1.30 9.60 11.23
N TYR A 183 -1.71 9.27 12.45
CA TYR A 183 -2.50 10.13 13.32
C TYR A 183 -1.60 10.76 14.38
N THR A 184 -2.04 11.86 14.97
CA THR A 184 -1.53 12.36 16.25
C THR A 184 -2.65 12.32 17.29
N ASP A 185 -2.31 12.03 18.54
CA ASP A 185 -3.28 12.08 19.65
C ASP A 185 -3.45 13.50 20.21
N ASP A 186 -4.26 13.62 21.28
CA ASP A 186 -4.54 14.87 21.99
C ASP A 186 -3.25 15.59 22.51
N ASP A 187 -2.15 14.85 22.70
CA ASP A 187 -0.84 15.39 23.11
C ASP A 187 0.05 15.73 21.90
N GLY A 188 -0.43 15.49 20.68
CA GLY A 188 0.32 15.68 19.44
C GLY A 188 1.35 14.58 19.19
N ILE A 189 1.23 13.40 19.81
CA ILE A 189 2.17 12.30 19.60
C ILE A 189 1.75 11.48 18.38
N PRO A 190 2.60 11.35 17.35
CA PRO A 190 2.25 10.64 16.14
C PRO A 190 2.25 9.12 16.36
N TYR A 191 1.30 8.43 15.74
CA TYR A 191 1.17 6.99 15.74
C TYR A 191 0.62 6.48 14.41
N TRP A 192 0.86 5.20 14.13
CA TRP A 192 0.38 4.57 12.91
C TRP A 192 -1.03 4.07 13.08
N HIS A 193 -1.84 4.23 12.04
CA HIS A 193 -3.16 3.63 11.98
C HIS A 193 -3.39 3.00 10.62
N TRP A 194 -3.89 1.78 10.66
CA TRP A 194 -4.12 1.00 9.47
C TRP A 194 -5.51 0.43 9.42
N GLN A 195 -6.18 0.62 8.29
CA GLN A 195 -7.61 0.37 8.21
C GLN A 195 -8.01 -0.24 6.87
N GLY A 196 -8.84 -1.28 6.96
CA GLY A 196 -9.69 -1.75 5.86
C GLY A 196 -11.12 -1.28 6.11
N ASP A 197 -11.71 -0.53 5.18
CA ASP A 197 -13.01 0.09 5.37
C ASP A 197 -13.93 0.05 4.14
N LYS A 198 -15.23 0.23 4.39
CA LYS A 198 -16.24 0.45 3.33
C LYS A 198 -16.54 1.93 3.07
N ASN A 199 -16.13 2.78 4.01
CA ASN A 199 -16.07 4.24 3.96
C ASN A 199 -15.26 4.71 5.19
N PRO A 200 -14.78 5.96 5.21
CA PRO A 200 -13.89 6.44 6.27
C PRO A 200 -14.47 6.32 7.69
N GLN A 201 -15.80 6.38 7.84
CA GLN A 201 -16.50 6.30 9.14
C GLN A 201 -16.97 4.89 9.50
N SER A 202 -16.61 3.86 8.71
CA SER A 202 -17.07 2.50 8.93
C SER A 202 -15.96 1.48 8.64
N PRO A 203 -14.98 1.35 9.54
CA PRO A 203 -13.95 0.32 9.43
C PRO A 203 -14.58 -1.07 9.46
N ILE A 204 -14.01 -1.98 8.66
CA ILE A 204 -14.23 -3.42 8.76
C ILE A 204 -13.25 -3.99 9.79
N TRP A 205 -12.03 -3.49 9.76
CA TRP A 205 -10.97 -3.74 10.73
C TRP A 205 -10.04 -2.53 10.80
N GLU A 206 -9.39 -2.37 11.95
CA GLU A 206 -8.45 -1.28 12.21
C GLU A 206 -7.34 -1.77 13.15
N ILE A 207 -6.14 -1.20 12.99
CA ILE A 207 -4.98 -1.48 13.81
C ILE A 207 -4.30 -0.15 14.14
N ASP A 208 -4.28 0.19 15.42
CA ASP A 208 -3.45 1.27 15.95
C ASP A 208 -2.11 0.70 16.43
N ASN A 209 -1.00 1.28 15.97
CA ASN A 209 0.32 0.97 16.48
C ASN A 209 0.99 2.21 17.06
N ARG A 210 1.12 2.19 18.39
CA ARG A 210 1.82 3.21 19.20
C ARG A 210 3.17 2.72 19.74
N THR A 211 3.60 1.51 19.33
CA THR A 211 4.84 0.89 19.81
C THR A 211 6.02 1.25 18.91
N VAL A 212 5.80 1.23 17.60
CA VAL A 212 6.81 1.64 16.61
C VAL A 212 6.71 3.16 16.47
N PRO A 213 7.77 3.94 16.79
CA PRO A 213 7.72 5.39 16.64
C PRO A 213 7.61 5.79 15.17
N VAL A 214 7.00 6.95 14.90
CA VAL A 214 6.96 7.55 13.56
C VAL A 214 8.28 8.32 13.31
N PRO A 215 9.13 7.90 12.37
CA PRO A 215 10.35 8.64 12.05
C PRO A 215 10.02 9.95 11.35
N VAL A 216 10.77 11.00 11.70
CA VAL A 216 10.57 12.36 11.20
C VAL A 216 11.91 13.00 10.88
N ASN A 217 11.99 13.77 9.79
CA ASN A 217 13.21 14.38 9.27
C ASN A 217 14.36 13.40 8.97
N GLU A 218 14.08 12.11 8.87
CA GLU A 218 15.00 11.05 8.50
C GLU A 218 14.33 10.10 7.49
N TRP A 219 15.14 9.40 6.70
CA TRP A 219 14.66 8.38 5.79
C TRP A 219 14.28 7.11 6.56
N PHE A 220 13.14 6.53 6.21
CA PHE A 220 12.73 5.22 6.67
C PHE A 220 12.06 4.44 5.55
N SER A 221 12.16 3.12 5.61
CA SER A 221 11.47 2.25 4.65
C SER A 221 10.05 1.98 5.14
N THR A 222 9.08 2.02 4.23
CA THR A 222 7.72 1.53 4.47
C THR A 222 7.39 0.44 3.46
N GLU A 223 6.71 -0.61 3.92
CA GLU A 223 6.42 -1.81 3.14
C GLU A 223 4.96 -2.20 3.32
N PHE A 224 4.22 -2.38 2.24
CA PHE A 224 2.83 -2.82 2.23
C PHE A 224 2.71 -4.12 1.45
N TYR A 225 1.98 -5.08 1.98
CA TYR A 225 1.60 -6.28 1.25
C TYR A 225 0.14 -6.58 1.46
N TRP A 226 -0.52 -7.08 0.42
CA TRP A 226 -1.82 -7.70 0.55
C TRP A 226 -1.91 -9.01 -0.24
N HIS A 227 -2.50 -10.02 0.41
CA HIS A 227 -3.11 -11.16 -0.26
C HIS A 227 -4.57 -10.81 -0.54
N TRP A 228 -4.97 -10.79 -1.82
CA TRP A 228 -6.35 -10.45 -2.18
C TRP A 228 -7.30 -11.59 -1.80
N SER A 229 -8.22 -11.35 -0.86
CA SER A 229 -9.26 -12.32 -0.52
C SER A 229 -10.43 -11.67 0.22
N GLU A 230 -11.61 -12.29 0.08
CA GLU A 230 -12.78 -12.03 0.92
C GLU A 230 -12.88 -12.96 2.14
N GLY A 231 -12.03 -13.98 2.19
CA GLY A 231 -12.03 -15.05 3.17
C GLY A 231 -11.10 -14.82 4.35
N SER A 232 -10.95 -15.87 5.16
CA SER A 232 -10.02 -15.89 6.30
C SER A 232 -8.55 -16.05 5.91
N ASP A 233 -8.29 -16.36 4.64
CA ASP A 233 -6.95 -16.51 4.05
C ASP A 233 -6.36 -15.17 3.58
N GLY A 234 -7.17 -14.12 3.45
CA GLY A 234 -6.70 -12.76 3.17
C GLY A 234 -5.68 -12.30 4.20
N ARG A 235 -4.75 -11.46 3.75
CA ARG A 235 -3.71 -10.90 4.60
C ARG A 235 -3.39 -9.49 4.17
N ALA A 236 -3.29 -8.58 5.11
CA ALA A 236 -2.62 -7.30 4.87
C ALA A 236 -1.46 -7.21 5.86
N LEU A 237 -0.24 -7.04 5.36
CA LEU A 237 0.95 -6.69 6.17
C LEU A 237 1.48 -5.25 5.90
N TRP A 238 1.75 -4.48 6.95
CA TRP A 238 2.44 -3.19 6.87
C TRP A 238 3.65 -3.20 7.82
N LYS A 239 4.83 -2.82 7.31
CA LYS A 239 6.06 -2.64 8.09
C LYS A 239 6.66 -1.26 7.89
N VAL A 240 7.37 -0.80 8.91
CA VAL A 240 8.24 0.38 8.88
C VAL A 240 9.61 -0.02 9.44
N ASN A 241 10.69 0.23 8.69
CA ASN A 241 12.05 -0.20 9.03
C ASN A 241 12.11 -1.69 9.44
N GLY A 242 11.38 -2.55 8.73
CA GLY A 242 11.26 -3.97 9.02
C GLY A 242 10.43 -4.34 10.27
N GLN A 243 9.97 -3.36 11.06
CA GLN A 243 9.09 -3.58 12.21
C GLN A 243 7.63 -3.62 11.77
N THR A 244 6.89 -4.64 12.20
CA THR A 244 5.46 -4.76 11.89
C THR A 244 4.66 -3.64 12.54
N ILE A 245 4.00 -2.85 11.70
CA ILE A 245 2.98 -1.88 12.10
C ILE A 245 1.65 -2.60 12.31
N GLY A 246 1.23 -3.41 11.34
CA GLY A 246 0.08 -4.29 11.45
C GLY A 246 0.22 -5.53 10.57
N ASP A 247 -0.45 -6.61 10.97
CA ASP A 247 -0.55 -7.86 10.21
C ASP A 247 -1.97 -8.41 10.41
N HIS A 248 -2.87 -8.01 9.51
CA HIS A 248 -4.26 -8.40 9.53
C HIS A 248 -4.45 -9.70 8.74
N TYR A 249 -5.21 -10.63 9.32
CA TYR A 249 -5.69 -11.83 8.62
C TYR A 249 -7.21 -11.79 8.50
N GLY A 250 -7.72 -12.03 7.30
CA GLY A 250 -9.12 -11.88 6.95
C GLY A 250 -9.32 -11.02 5.71
N PRO A 251 -10.53 -10.49 5.48
CA PRO A 251 -10.87 -9.83 4.23
C PRO A 251 -9.99 -8.61 3.92
N THR A 252 -9.44 -8.58 2.70
CA THR A 252 -8.70 -7.47 2.08
C THR A 252 -9.44 -6.90 0.86
N THR A 253 -10.62 -7.44 0.57
CA THR A 253 -11.59 -6.91 -0.37
C THR A 253 -13.00 -7.19 0.13
N ARG A 254 -14.01 -6.77 -0.64
CA ARG A 254 -15.42 -7.01 -0.34
C ARG A 254 -16.26 -7.14 -1.62
N ASN A 255 -17.26 -8.00 -1.57
CA ASN A 255 -18.13 -8.39 -2.68
C ASN A 255 -17.40 -8.86 -3.95
N GLY A 256 -16.24 -9.50 -3.78
CA GLY A 256 -15.40 -10.06 -4.83
C GLY A 256 -14.85 -8.99 -5.77
N ARG A 257 -14.78 -7.74 -5.31
CA ARG A 257 -14.36 -6.62 -6.15
C ARG A 257 -12.83 -6.61 -6.31
N PRO A 258 -12.33 -6.53 -7.56
CA PRO A 258 -10.91 -6.31 -7.77
C PRO A 258 -10.52 -4.91 -7.29
N ILE A 259 -9.25 -4.76 -6.92
CA ILE A 259 -8.62 -3.45 -6.76
C ILE A 259 -8.64 -2.75 -8.11
N ASP A 260 -9.10 -1.51 -8.14
CA ASP A 260 -9.29 -0.73 -9.36
C ASP A 260 -8.20 0.32 -9.52
N PHE A 261 -7.73 0.88 -8.40
CA PHE A 261 -6.60 1.79 -8.38
C PHE A 261 -5.84 1.75 -7.06
N ILE A 262 -4.55 2.03 -7.15
CA ILE A 262 -3.62 2.17 -6.03
C ILE A 262 -3.17 3.62 -5.99
N ILE A 263 -3.21 4.22 -4.82
CA ILE A 263 -2.59 5.50 -4.54
C ILE A 263 -1.32 5.20 -3.76
N LEU A 264 -0.24 5.11 -4.54
CA LEU A 264 1.04 4.55 -4.13
C LEU A 264 1.73 5.45 -3.10
N THR A 265 1.68 6.74 -3.36
CA THR A 265 2.16 7.78 -2.45
C THR A 265 1.05 8.81 -2.31
N GLN A 266 0.90 9.34 -1.11
CA GLN A 266 -0.13 10.32 -0.80
C GLN A 266 0.45 11.43 0.06
N ILE A 267 0.01 12.66 -0.22
CA ILE A 267 0.14 13.80 0.67
C ILE A 267 -1.26 14.37 0.86
N TYR A 268 -2.02 13.77 1.78
CA TYR A 268 -3.40 14.15 2.07
C TYR A 268 -3.62 14.08 3.57
N GLY A 269 -4.29 15.08 4.15
CA GLY A 269 -4.48 15.18 5.60
C GLY A 269 -4.70 16.60 6.07
N ASN A 270 -4.98 16.79 7.36
CA ASN A 270 -5.38 18.08 7.93
C ASN A 270 -4.24 18.88 8.61
N ALA A 271 -2.98 18.44 8.47
CA ALA A 271 -1.82 19.12 9.05
C ALA A 271 -0.98 19.83 8.00
N ASN A 272 -1.30 21.10 7.71
CA ASN A 272 -0.58 21.92 6.73
C ASN A 272 0.27 23.04 7.39
N PRO A 273 1.41 23.42 6.80
CA PRO A 273 2.03 22.78 5.63
C PRO A 273 2.62 21.41 5.98
N LYS A 274 2.56 20.48 5.03
CA LYS A 274 3.22 19.17 5.11
C LYS A 274 4.02 18.91 3.87
N TYR A 275 5.11 18.17 4.00
CA TYR A 275 5.93 17.75 2.88
C TYR A 275 6.58 16.39 3.13
N GLN A 276 7.01 15.76 2.04
CA GLN A 276 7.70 14.48 2.08
C GLN A 276 8.63 14.32 0.90
N TRP A 277 9.59 13.42 1.05
CA TRP A 277 10.35 12.85 -0.07
C TRP A 277 10.06 11.37 -0.17
N ILE A 278 9.95 10.86 -1.39
CA ILE A 278 9.81 9.45 -1.72
C ILE A 278 11.00 9.06 -2.59
N ASP A 279 11.55 7.88 -2.33
CA ASP A 279 12.66 7.33 -3.09
C ASP A 279 12.58 5.80 -3.16
N ASP A 280 13.31 5.21 -4.10
CA ASP A 280 13.56 3.76 -4.20
C ASP A 280 12.27 2.92 -4.09
N ILE A 281 11.31 3.22 -4.96
CA ILE A 281 10.06 2.47 -5.07
C ILE A 281 10.34 1.09 -5.65
N GLU A 282 9.79 0.06 -5.02
CA GLU A 282 9.80 -1.32 -5.48
C GLU A 282 8.38 -1.90 -5.43
N ILE A 283 7.99 -2.64 -6.47
CA ILE A 283 6.73 -3.36 -6.54
C ILE A 283 7.02 -4.80 -6.95
N TRP A 284 6.44 -5.76 -6.25
CA TRP A 284 6.64 -7.19 -6.42
C TRP A 284 5.29 -7.92 -6.43
N ASP A 285 5.20 -9.08 -7.06
CA ASP A 285 4.00 -9.93 -7.05
C ASP A 285 3.86 -10.80 -5.77
N GLY A 286 4.74 -10.61 -4.80
CA GLY A 286 4.78 -11.30 -3.51
C GLY A 286 5.82 -10.68 -2.58
N ILE A 287 5.87 -11.13 -1.31
CA ILE A 287 6.86 -10.63 -0.34
C ILE A 287 8.24 -11.18 -0.70
N PRO A 288 9.23 -10.35 -1.10
CA PRO A 288 10.58 -10.83 -1.43
C PRO A 288 11.28 -11.48 -0.23
N GLU A 289 12.13 -12.47 -0.49
CA GLU A 289 12.95 -13.16 0.53
C GLU A 289 14.06 -12.27 1.13
#